data_AF-Q9D846-F1
#
_entry.id   AF-Q9D846-F1
#
_cell.length_a   1.000
_cell.length_b   1.000
_cell.length_c   1.000
_cell.angle_alpha   90.00
_cell.angle_beta   90.00
_cell.angle_gamma   90.00
#
_symmetry.space_group_name_H-M   'P 1'
#
loop_
_entity.id
_entity.type
_entity.pdbx_description
1 polymer ?
#
loop_
_entity_poly.entity_id
_entity_poly.type
_entity_poly.pdbx_seq_one_letter_code
_entity_poly.pdbx_strand_id
1 'polypeptide(L)'
;MIERPGRGHEPLKFFPDKARSLPPPKLNDPQLVYMGLLGYCTGLMDNMLRMRPVMRAGLHRQLLFVTSFVFAGYFYLKRQNYLYAVKDHDMFGYIKLHPEDFPEKEKKTYAEILEPFHPVR
;
A
#
# COMPACT_ATOMS: atom_id res chain seq x y z
N MET A 1 25.18 16.43 -12.30
CA MET A 1 24.56 15.47 -11.37
C MET A 1 23.19 16.01 -11.02
N ILE A 2 22.11 15.42 -11.55
CA ILE A 2 20.74 15.83 -11.25
C ILE A 2 20.40 15.21 -9.90
N GLU A 3 20.35 16.01 -8.83
CA GLU A 3 19.90 15.60 -7.51
C GLU A 3 18.46 15.06 -7.62
N ARG A 4 18.19 13.88 -7.06
CA ARG A 4 16.83 13.34 -6.95
C ARG A 4 16.20 13.90 -5.67
N PRO A 5 15.30 14.89 -5.72
CA PRO A 5 14.78 15.56 -4.51
C PRO A 5 13.81 14.72 -3.66
N GLY A 6 13.37 13.54 -4.14
CA GLY A 6 12.36 12.71 -3.48
C GLY A 6 12.84 11.84 -2.32
N ARG A 7 14.15 11.60 -2.19
CA ARG A 7 14.72 10.96 -0.99
C ARG A 7 15.52 12.00 -0.22
N GLY A 8 14.84 12.67 0.71
CA GLY A 8 15.53 13.41 1.76
C GLY A 8 16.65 12.54 2.33
N HIS A 9 17.85 13.12 2.36
CA HIS A 9 19.13 12.50 2.68
C HIS A 9 19.24 12.15 4.17
N GLU A 10 18.17 11.58 4.76
CA GLU A 10 18.12 11.19 6.16
C GLU A 10 18.18 9.66 6.22
N PRO A 11 19.39 9.07 6.21
CA PRO A 11 19.53 7.63 6.29
C PRO A 11 18.83 7.11 7.55
N LEU A 12 18.12 5.98 7.40
CA LEU A 12 17.51 5.19 8.49
C LEU A 12 16.26 5.78 9.19
N LYS A 13 15.65 6.88 8.71
CA LYS A 13 14.35 7.32 9.24
C LYS A 13 13.18 6.49 8.68
N PHE A 14 12.59 5.64 9.52
CA PHE A 14 11.41 4.85 9.16
C PHE A 14 10.17 5.74 8.93
N PHE A 15 9.98 6.81 9.71
CA PHE A 15 8.99 7.86 9.45
C PHE A 15 9.66 9.24 9.43
N PRO A 16 9.77 9.90 8.27
CA PRO A 16 10.19 11.30 8.21
C PRO A 16 9.09 12.23 8.73
N ASP A 17 9.44 13.44 9.14
CA ASP A 17 8.48 14.40 9.71
C ASP A 17 7.37 14.78 8.70
N LYS A 18 7.70 14.78 7.40
CA LYS A 18 6.74 14.95 6.30
C LYS A 18 5.67 13.85 6.26
N ALA A 19 5.93 12.65 6.79
CA ALA A 19 4.92 11.59 6.84
C ALA A 19 3.80 11.87 7.85
N ARG A 20 3.98 12.85 8.76
CA ARG A 20 2.95 13.24 9.73
C ARG A 20 1.84 14.09 9.11
N SER A 21 2.07 14.71 7.94
CA SER A 21 1.02 15.47 7.25
C SER A 21 0.02 14.59 6.52
N LEU A 22 0.32 13.30 6.33
CA LEU A 22 -0.58 12.36 5.68
C LEU A 22 -1.61 11.82 6.68
N PRO A 23 -2.87 11.59 6.23
CA PRO A 23 -3.86 10.95 7.08
C PRO A 23 -3.40 9.53 7.45
N PRO A 24 -3.37 9.18 8.75
CA PRO A 24 -2.98 7.85 9.17
C PRO A 24 -4.02 6.80 8.75
N PRO A 25 -3.60 5.53 8.57
CA PRO A 25 -4.54 4.44 8.33
C PRO A 25 -5.52 4.32 9.50
N LYS A 26 -6.78 4.06 9.18
CA LYS A 26 -7.84 3.84 10.17
C LYS A 26 -7.68 2.45 10.76
N LEU A 27 -8.12 2.27 12.01
CA LEU A 27 -8.09 0.96 12.67
C LEU A 27 -9.00 -0.07 11.97
N ASN A 28 -10.04 0.40 11.28
CA ASN A 28 -10.98 -0.44 10.55
C ASN A 28 -10.62 -0.56 9.05
N ASP A 29 -9.39 -0.21 8.65
CA ASP A 29 -8.98 -0.36 7.25
C ASP A 29 -8.96 -1.85 6.87
N PRO A 30 -9.53 -2.23 5.70
CA PRO A 30 -9.65 -3.63 5.30
C PRO A 30 -8.29 -4.32 5.17
N GLN A 31 -7.25 -3.57 4.78
CA GLN A 31 -5.87 -4.08 4.72
C GLN A 31 -5.32 -4.43 6.10
N LEU A 32 -5.63 -3.64 7.13
CA LEU A 32 -5.21 -3.89 8.49
C LEU A 32 -5.96 -5.07 9.11
N VAL A 33 -7.27 -5.17 8.84
CA VAL A 33 -8.08 -6.33 9.21
C VAL A 33 -7.52 -7.60 8.58
N TYR A 34 -7.12 -7.54 7.30
CA TYR A 34 -6.49 -8.67 6.62
C TYR A 34 -5.14 -9.07 7.24
N MET A 35 -4.32 -8.10 7.67
CA MET A 35 -3.09 -8.38 8.43
C MET A 35 -3.39 -9.10 9.75
N GLY A 36 -4.45 -8.70 10.46
CA GLY A 36 -4.93 -9.40 11.65
C GLY A 36 -5.39 -10.84 11.36
N LEU A 37 -6.11 -11.05 10.26
CA LEU A 37 -6.50 -12.38 9.80
C LEU A 37 -5.26 -13.25 9.47
N LEU A 38 -4.24 -12.69 8.83
CA LEU A 38 -2.97 -13.40 8.60
C LEU A 38 -2.28 -13.78 9.92
N GLY A 39 -2.31 -12.91 10.93
CA GLY A 39 -1.86 -13.22 12.29
C GLY A 39 -2.66 -14.36 12.93
N TYR A 40 -3.97 -14.44 12.67
CA TYR A 40 -4.78 -15.56 13.15
C TYR A 40 -4.43 -16.87 12.43
N CYS A 41 -4.32 -16.85 11.10
CA CYS A 41 -3.93 -18.00 10.29
C CYS A 41 -2.54 -18.55 10.68
N THR A 42 -1.58 -17.68 10.98
CA THR A 42 -0.25 -18.10 11.48
C THR A 42 -0.33 -18.77 12.85
N GLY A 43 -1.20 -18.27 13.75
CA GLY A 43 -1.48 -18.94 15.02
C GLY A 43 -2.11 -20.32 14.87
N LEU A 44 -3.03 -20.49 13.93
CA LEU A 44 -3.60 -21.81 13.59
C LEU A 44 -2.54 -22.75 13.01
N MET A 45 -1.66 -22.22 12.15
CA MET A 45 -0.57 -22.97 11.53
C MET A 45 0.47 -23.44 12.56
N ASP A 46 0.84 -22.63 13.56
CA ASP A 46 1.74 -23.06 14.65
C ASP A 46 1.15 -24.22 15.46
N ASN A 47 -0.17 -24.19 15.70
CA ASN A 47 -0.85 -25.30 16.38
C ASN A 47 -0.89 -26.58 15.52
N MET A 48 -1.11 -26.44 14.22
CA MET A 48 -1.10 -27.55 13.26
C MET A 48 0.27 -28.21 13.17
N LEU A 49 1.36 -27.43 13.09
CA LEU A 49 2.74 -27.94 13.04
C LEU A 49 3.14 -28.69 14.31
N ARG A 50 2.59 -28.30 15.46
CA ARG A 50 2.86 -28.93 16.76
C ARG A 50 1.93 -30.09 17.09
N MET A 51 1.09 -30.53 16.15
CA MET A 51 0.08 -31.59 16.35
C MET A 51 -0.83 -31.33 17.56
N ARG A 52 -1.17 -30.06 17.81
CA ARG A 52 -2.09 -29.64 18.88
C ARG A 52 -3.48 -29.38 18.30
N PRO A 53 -4.56 -29.47 19.10
CA PRO A 53 -5.90 -29.16 18.59
C PRO A 53 -5.98 -27.70 18.13
N VAL A 54 -6.11 -27.51 16.81
CA VAL A 54 -5.89 -26.25 16.10
C VAL A 54 -6.72 -25.08 16.65
N MET A 55 -8.00 -25.34 16.96
CA MET A 55 -8.96 -24.30 17.35
C MET A 55 -9.04 -24.04 18.85
N ARG A 56 -8.56 -24.96 19.70
CA ARG A 56 -8.74 -24.88 21.17
C ARG A 56 -7.44 -24.62 21.93
N ALA A 57 -6.29 -25.01 21.37
CA ALA A 57 -5.02 -24.82 22.04
C ALA A 57 -4.51 -23.37 21.87
N GLY A 58 -4.14 -22.75 23.00
CA GLY A 58 -3.28 -21.56 22.96
C GLY A 58 -3.95 -20.26 22.51
N LEU A 59 -5.16 -19.95 23.00
CA LEU A 59 -5.86 -18.68 22.72
C LEU A 59 -4.97 -17.45 22.99
N HIS A 60 -4.19 -17.47 24.07
CA HIS A 60 -3.24 -16.40 24.37
C HIS A 60 -2.18 -16.22 23.26
N ARG A 61 -1.69 -17.31 22.66
CA ARG A 61 -0.70 -17.26 21.57
C ARG A 61 -1.35 -16.74 20.29
N GLN A 62 -2.56 -17.19 19.98
CA GLN A 62 -3.34 -16.67 18.84
C GLN A 62 -3.57 -15.16 18.98
N LEU A 63 -3.96 -14.69 20.18
CA LEU A 63 -4.12 -13.27 20.45
C LEU A 63 -2.80 -12.50 20.29
N LEU A 64 -1.67 -13.05 20.76
CA LEU A 64 -0.34 -12.47 20.55
C LEU A 64 0.03 -12.39 19.05
N PHE A 65 -0.25 -13.42 18.26
CA PHE A 65 0.01 -13.39 16.82
C PHE A 65 -0.84 -12.33 16.11
N VAL A 66 -2.15 -12.26 16.41
CA VAL A 66 -3.04 -11.24 15.82
C VAL A 66 -2.58 -9.83 16.18
N THR A 67 -2.32 -9.56 17.47
CA THR A 67 -1.91 -8.23 17.94
C THR A 67 -0.56 -7.80 17.38
N SER A 68 0.42 -8.70 17.29
CA SER A 68 1.73 -8.41 16.69
C SER A 68 1.64 -8.12 15.19
N PHE A 69 0.83 -8.88 14.44
CA PHE A 69 0.62 -8.64 13.01
C PHE A 69 -0.15 -7.35 12.75
N VAL A 70 -1.17 -7.01 13.55
CA VAL A 70 -1.87 -5.73 13.45
C VAL A 70 -0.93 -4.58 13.76
N PHE A 71 -0.11 -4.69 14.81
CA PHE A 71 0.87 -3.65 15.17
C PHE A 71 1.90 -3.43 14.06
N ALA A 72 2.55 -4.48 13.59
CA ALA A 72 3.51 -4.40 12.49
C ALA A 72 2.85 -3.91 11.20
N GLY A 73 1.67 -4.44 10.88
CA GLY A 73 0.86 -4.07 9.72
C GLY A 73 0.48 -2.60 9.70
N TYR A 74 0.12 -2.02 10.86
CA TYR A 74 -0.21 -0.61 10.98
C TYR A 74 0.95 0.30 10.54
N PHE A 75 2.16 0.02 11.04
CA PHE A 75 3.35 0.79 10.67
C PHE A 75 3.77 0.53 9.23
N TYR A 76 3.60 -0.69 8.74
CA TYR A 76 3.85 -1.02 7.34
C TYR A 76 2.93 -0.23 6.39
N LEU A 77 1.62 -0.22 6.65
CA LEU A 77 0.64 0.51 5.85
C LEU A 77 0.89 2.02 5.89
N LYS A 78 1.25 2.56 7.06
CA LYS A 78 1.62 3.98 7.18
C LYS A 78 2.84 4.32 6.31
N ARG A 79 3.84 3.43 6.26
CA ARG A 79 5.02 3.61 5.39
C ARG A 79 4.66 3.48 3.93
N GLN A 80 3.82 2.51 3.58
CA GLN A 80 3.33 2.30 2.22
C GLN A 80 2.63 3.55 1.67
N ASN A 81 1.67 4.11 2.43
CA ASN A 81 0.96 5.34 2.05
C ASN A 81 1.91 6.52 1.84
N TYR A 82 2.93 6.64 2.70
CA TYR A 82 3.95 7.67 2.54
C TYR A 82 4.76 7.51 1.24
N LEU A 83 5.20 6.30 0.91
CA LEU A 83 5.97 6.05 -0.30
C LEU A 83 5.15 6.34 -1.57
N TYR A 84 3.87 5.97 -1.60
CA TYR A 84 2.98 6.31 -2.70
C TYR A 84 2.75 7.82 -2.81
N ALA A 85 2.54 8.53 -1.70
CA ALA A 85 2.39 9.98 -1.70
C ALA A 85 3.64 10.70 -2.24
N VAL A 86 4.84 10.24 -1.88
CA VAL A 86 6.10 10.79 -2.44
C VAL A 86 6.20 10.52 -3.93
N LYS A 87 5.86 9.30 -4.37
CA LYS A 87 5.88 8.94 -5.79
C LYS A 87 4.95 9.84 -6.61
N ASP A 88 3.74 10.09 -6.13
CA ASP A 88 2.77 10.94 -6.81
C ASP A 88 3.22 12.40 -6.82
N HIS A 89 3.75 12.89 -5.68
CA HIS A 89 4.33 14.23 -5.60
C HIS A 89 5.46 14.45 -6.62
N ASP A 90 6.38 13.50 -6.73
CA ASP A 90 7.50 13.56 -7.69
C ASP A 90 7.01 13.48 -9.14
N MET A 91 6.03 12.62 -9.41
CA MET A 91 5.41 12.50 -10.74
C MET A 91 4.73 13.80 -11.17
N PHE A 92 3.88 14.39 -10.32
CA PHE A 92 3.23 15.66 -10.62
C PHE A 92 4.23 16.82 -10.70
N GLY A 93 5.27 16.81 -9.87
CA GLY A 93 6.37 17.77 -9.95
C GLY A 93 7.07 17.71 -11.30
N TYR A 94 7.37 16.50 -11.79
CA TYR A 94 8.01 16.29 -13.09
C TYR A 94 7.13 16.77 -14.26
N ILE A 95 5.85 16.39 -14.28
CA ILE A 95 4.90 16.81 -15.33
C ILE A 95 4.79 18.35 -15.38
N LYS A 96 4.77 19.01 -14.22
CA LYS A 96 4.69 20.47 -14.15
C LYS A 96 5.96 21.17 -14.66
N LEU A 97 7.13 20.55 -14.48
CA LEU A 97 8.40 21.11 -14.93
C LEU A 97 8.62 20.93 -16.43
N HIS A 98 8.03 19.89 -17.05
CA HIS A 98 8.27 19.53 -18.47
C HIS A 98 6.94 19.42 -19.23
N PRO A 99 6.19 20.53 -19.40
CA PRO A 99 4.93 20.52 -20.15
C PRO A 99 5.10 20.12 -21.63
N GLU A 100 6.29 20.29 -22.20
CA GLU A 100 6.63 19.90 -23.58
C GLU A 100 6.62 18.39 -23.80
N ASP A 101 7.01 17.60 -22.79
CA ASP A 101 7.02 16.13 -22.86
C ASP A 101 5.60 15.56 -22.74
N PHE A 102 4.68 16.30 -22.12
CA PHE A 102 3.30 15.90 -21.83
C PHE A 102 2.27 16.85 -22.46
N PRO A 103 2.21 16.95 -23.80
CA PRO A 103 1.22 17.79 -24.45
C PRO A 103 -0.20 17.27 -24.21
N GLU A 104 -1.13 18.17 -23.90
CA GLU A 104 -2.55 17.84 -23.80
C GLU A 104 -3.08 17.44 -25.18
N LYS A 105 -3.35 16.15 -25.36
CA LYS A 105 -3.98 15.65 -26.60
C LYS A 105 -5.45 16.01 -26.58
N GLU A 106 -5.95 16.55 -27.70
CA GLU A 106 -7.37 16.79 -27.90
C GLU A 106 -8.16 15.47 -27.75
N LYS A 107 -9.12 15.46 -26.83
CA LYS A 107 -9.97 14.30 -26.57
C LYS A 107 -11.07 14.26 -27.63
N LYS A 108 -10.84 13.51 -28.71
CA LYS A 108 -11.85 13.26 -29.75
C LYS A 108 -13.02 12.46 -29.20
N THR A 109 -14.24 12.83 -29.59
CA THR A 109 -15.45 12.11 -29.17
C THR A 109 -15.60 10.81 -29.96
N TYR A 110 -16.30 9.81 -29.41
CA TYR A 110 -16.60 8.55 -30.12
C TYR A 110 -17.44 8.75 -31.39
N ALA A 111 -18.03 9.93 -31.58
CA ALA A 111 -18.68 10.30 -32.84
C ALA A 111 -17.68 10.47 -34.00
N GLU A 112 -16.42 10.82 -33.70
CA GLU A 112 -15.36 11.03 -34.69
C GLU A 112 -14.47 9.79 -34.88
N ILE A 113 -14.51 8.84 -33.94
CA ILE A 113 -13.66 7.64 -33.93
C ILE A 113 -14.48 6.45 -34.42
N LEU A 114 -14.17 5.95 -35.61
CA LEU A 114 -14.83 4.76 -36.17
C LEU A 114 -13.96 3.52 -35.94
N GLU A 115 -14.27 2.76 -34.88
CA GLU A 115 -13.60 1.49 -34.60
C GLU A 115 -14.20 0.36 -35.45
N PRO A 116 -13.38 -0.57 -35.96
CA PRO A 116 -13.87 -1.73 -36.70
C PRO A 116 -14.64 -2.68 -35.78
N PHE A 117 -15.92 -2.90 -36.07
CA PHE A 117 -16.75 -3.86 -35.33
C PHE A 117 -16.43 -5.30 -35.74
N HIS A 118 -15.97 -6.09 -34.77
CA HIS A 118 -15.69 -7.52 -34.95
C HIS A 118 -16.80 -8.35 -34.28
N PRO A 119 -17.80 -8.84 -35.03
CA PRO A 119 -18.87 -9.63 -34.45
C PRO A 119 -18.34 -10.99 -33.97
N VAL A 120 -18.79 -11.43 -32.78
CA VAL A 120 -18.55 -12.79 -32.29
C VAL A 120 -19.47 -13.74 -33.07
N ARG A 121 -18.89 -14.66 -33.83
CA ARG A 121 -19.58 -15.73 -34.58
C ARG A 121 -19.12 -17.08 -34.08
#